data_AF-A0AAD8AXZ6-F1
#
_entry.id   AF-A0AAD8AXZ6-F1
#
_cell.length_a   1.000
_cell.length_b   1.000
_cell.length_c   1.000
_cell.angle_alpha   90.00
_cell.angle_beta   90.00
_cell.angle_gamma   90.00
#
_symmetry.space_group_name_H-M   'P 1'
#
loop_
_entity.id
_entity.type
_entity.pdbx_description
1 polymer ?
#
loop_
_entity_poly.entity_id
_entity_poly.type
_entity_poly.pdbx_seq_one_letter_code
_entity_poly.pdbx_strand_id
1 'polypeptide(L)'
;MTVREASKLTINVIMEFWKKASIPTRAEQHCIQKLESVFYEWKGLQKHKSRSGEAHKKQEHEFVSHLEDLFDIAHQDALTIISNPEDRAFLLRQREKGHPGSIGVRDKVTERKAREAGERKQAEARRRQKSVDEMNISACLTTLESSSGEDSDHDQEQIAMCDDEYKPVAKSWDCICGIFQKSW
;
A
#
# COMPACT_ATOMS: atom_id res chain seq x y z
N MET A 1 -14.84 3.55 22.01
CA MET A 1 -13.72 3.01 21.23
C MET A 1 -12.63 2.58 22.19
N THR A 2 -12.31 1.29 22.22
CA THR A 2 -11.21 0.76 23.05
C THR A 2 -9.86 1.03 22.38
N VAL A 3 -8.75 0.93 23.12
CA VAL A 3 -7.38 1.06 22.54
C VAL A 3 -7.18 0.01 21.45
N ARG A 4 -7.61 -1.24 21.69
CA ARG A 4 -7.52 -2.32 20.71
C ARG A 4 -8.27 -2.02 19.41
N GLU A 5 -9.49 -1.49 19.50
CA GLU A 5 -10.28 -1.12 18.32
C GLU A 5 -9.61 0.01 17.53
N ALA A 6 -9.13 1.03 18.23
CA ALA A 6 -8.42 2.16 17.62
C ALA A 6 -7.14 1.68 16.90
N SER A 7 -6.32 0.88 17.58
CA SER A 7 -5.09 0.32 17.02
C SER A 7 -5.37 -0.54 15.79
N LYS A 8 -6.43 -1.36 15.83
CA LYS A 8 -6.85 -2.17 14.68
C LYS A 8 -7.19 -1.30 13.47
N LEU A 9 -8.00 -0.26 13.65
CA LEU A 9 -8.36 0.66 12.57
C LEU A 9 -7.13 1.36 11.99
N THR A 10 -6.26 1.89 12.85
CA THR A 10 -5.03 2.56 12.42
C THR A 10 -4.10 1.62 11.65
N ILE A 11 -3.88 0.39 12.15
CA ILE A 11 -3.03 -0.60 11.48
C ILE A 11 -3.61 -1.02 10.13
N ASN A 12 -4.92 -1.16 9.99
CA ASN A 12 -5.54 -1.48 8.70
C ASN A 12 -5.25 -0.39 7.65
N VAL A 13 -5.41 0.87 8.03
CA VAL A 13 -5.08 2.01 7.15
C VAL A 13 -3.58 1.99 6.79
N ILE A 14 -2.69 1.78 7.75
CA ILE A 14 -1.25 1.72 7.50
C ILE A 14 -0.91 0.54 6.58
N MET A 15 -1.46 -0.65 6.83
CA MET A 15 -1.24 -1.83 5.98
C MET A 15 -1.65 -1.57 4.52
N GLU A 16 -2.70 -0.80 4.26
CA GLU A 16 -3.08 -0.42 2.90
C GLU A 16 -1.99 0.40 2.19
N PHE A 17 -1.31 1.32 2.89
CA PHE A 17 -0.19 2.08 2.32
C PHE A 17 1.00 1.17 1.96
N TRP A 18 1.33 0.23 2.85
CA TRP A 18 2.43 -0.71 2.60
C TRP A 18 2.09 -1.70 1.48
N LYS A 19 0.83 -2.14 1.39
CA LYS A 19 0.33 -2.96 0.27
C LYS A 19 0.43 -2.23 -1.06
N LYS A 20 0.11 -0.93 -1.12
CA LYS A 20 0.25 -0.11 -2.34
C LYS A 20 1.70 0.00 -2.80
N ALA A 21 2.64 0.01 -1.87
CA ALA A 21 4.08 -0.03 -2.16
C ALA A 21 4.60 -1.44 -2.51
N SER A 22 3.72 -2.45 -2.62
CA SER A 22 4.07 -3.86 -2.84
C SER A 22 5.06 -4.45 -1.81
N ILE A 23 5.07 -3.88 -0.59
CA ILE A 23 5.95 -4.35 0.49
C ILE A 23 5.18 -5.38 1.32
N PRO A 24 5.70 -6.62 1.47
CA PRO A 24 5.06 -7.62 2.30
C PRO A 24 5.08 -7.18 3.77
N THR A 25 3.93 -7.26 4.44
CA THR A 25 3.78 -6.87 5.84
C THR A 25 3.75 -8.09 6.76
N ARG A 26 4.02 -7.89 8.05
CA ARG A 26 3.78 -8.91 9.09
C ARG A 26 2.28 -9.12 9.31
N ALA A 27 1.95 -10.17 10.05
CA ALA A 27 0.57 -10.41 10.49
C ALA A 27 0.04 -9.22 11.31
N GLU A 28 -1.22 -8.85 11.08
CA GLU A 28 -1.90 -7.70 11.69
C GLU A 28 -1.73 -7.66 13.21
N GLN A 29 -1.84 -8.80 13.89
CA GLN A 29 -1.71 -8.91 15.34
C GLN A 29 -0.37 -8.39 15.87
N HIS A 30 0.73 -8.66 15.16
CA HIS A 30 2.06 -8.18 15.55
C HIS A 30 2.20 -6.67 15.34
N CYS A 31 1.59 -6.14 14.29
CA CYS A 31 1.57 -4.70 14.02
C CYS A 31 0.74 -3.96 15.08
N ILE A 32 -0.41 -4.52 15.47
CA ILE A 32 -1.25 -3.98 16.55
C ILE A 32 -0.48 -3.98 17.88
N GLN A 33 0.15 -5.10 18.24
CA GLN A 33 0.95 -5.19 19.47
C GLN A 33 2.08 -4.15 19.50
N LYS A 34 2.75 -3.95 18.36
CA LYS A 34 3.80 -2.92 18.23
C LYS A 34 3.24 -1.51 18.47
N LEU A 35 2.11 -1.18 17.86
CA LEU A 35 1.45 0.12 18.04
C LEU A 35 0.97 0.34 19.48
N GLU A 36 0.38 -0.69 20.09
CA GLU A 36 -0.06 -0.65 21.50
C GLU A 36 1.12 -0.47 22.44
N SER A 37 2.25 -1.14 22.19
CA SER A 37 3.48 -0.97 22.98
C SER A 37 3.94 0.49 22.99
N VAL A 38 4.04 1.12 21.82
CA VAL A 38 4.41 2.54 21.68
C VAL A 38 3.41 3.44 22.41
N PHE A 39 2.11 3.13 22.31
CA PHE A 39 1.07 3.89 23.01
C PHE A 39 1.18 3.78 24.54
N TYR A 40 1.43 2.58 25.07
CA TYR A 40 1.57 2.38 26.52
C TYR A 40 2.86 2.97 27.08
N GLU A 41 3.95 2.94 26.31
CA GLU A 41 5.20 3.63 26.63
C GLU A 41 4.97 5.14 26.75
N TRP A 42 4.35 5.74 25.73
CA TRP A 42 3.94 7.15 25.74
C TRP A 42 3.05 7.48 26.94
N LYS A 43 2.04 6.64 27.21
CA LYS A 43 1.12 6.83 28.35
C LYS A 43 1.85 6.75 29.69
N GLY A 44 2.89 5.92 29.79
CA GLY A 44 3.78 5.85 30.95
C GLY A 44 4.54 7.15 31.17
N LEU A 45 5.13 7.70 30.10
CA LEU A 45 5.83 8.99 30.14
C LEU A 45 4.86 10.12 30.52
N GLN A 46 3.67 10.15 29.92
CA GLN A 46 2.65 11.15 30.17
C GLN A 46 2.23 11.23 31.65
N LYS A 47 2.14 10.09 32.34
CA LYS A 47 1.79 10.04 33.78
C LYS A 47 2.82 10.74 34.66
N HIS A 48 4.07 10.82 34.22
CA HIS A 48 5.19 11.36 34.98
C HIS A 48 5.70 12.69 34.43
N LYS A 49 4.92 13.37 33.57
CA LYS A 49 5.27 14.66 32.94
C LYS A 49 5.71 15.77 33.91
N SER A 50 5.30 15.72 35.18
CA SER A 50 5.69 16.70 36.20
C SER A 50 7.07 16.42 36.81
N ARG A 51 7.65 15.24 36.56
CA ARG A 51 8.92 14.81 37.11
C ARG A 51 10.06 15.32 36.23
N SER A 52 10.80 16.34 36.67
CA SER A 52 11.90 16.93 35.88
C SER A 52 13.25 16.22 36.02
N GLY A 53 13.27 14.99 36.54
CA GLY A 53 14.50 14.24 36.77
C GLY A 53 15.26 13.95 35.48
N GLU A 54 16.59 14.01 35.52
CA GLU A 54 17.46 13.78 34.35
C GLU A 54 17.19 12.43 33.67
N ALA A 55 16.98 11.38 34.46
CA ALA A 55 16.61 10.05 33.94
C ALA A 55 15.29 10.06 33.16
N HIS A 56 14.31 10.88 33.57
CA HIS A 56 13.03 10.98 32.88
C HIS A 56 13.18 11.73 31.56
N LYS A 57 13.90 12.85 31.56
CA LYS A 57 14.20 13.62 30.34
C LYS A 57 14.97 12.78 29.31
N LYS A 58 15.88 11.92 29.78
CA LYS A 58 16.58 10.97 28.92
C LYS A 58 15.61 9.98 28.26
N GLN A 59 14.67 9.42 29.02
CA GLN A 59 13.64 8.53 28.48
C GLN A 59 12.71 9.23 27.49
N GLU A 60 12.30 10.48 27.76
CA GLU A 60 11.51 11.28 26.83
C GLU A 60 12.27 11.51 25.52
N HIS A 61 13.55 11.85 25.60
CA HIS A 61 14.40 12.05 24.44
C HIS A 61 14.59 10.76 23.62
N GLU A 62 14.82 9.63 24.30
CA GLU A 62 14.91 8.31 23.64
C GLU A 62 13.60 7.94 22.94
N PHE A 63 12.45 8.19 23.58
CA PHE A 63 11.14 7.95 23.00
C PHE A 63 10.89 8.82 21.76
N VAL A 64 11.19 10.12 21.83
CA VAL A 64 11.06 11.04 20.68
C VAL A 64 11.99 10.61 19.54
N SER A 65 13.24 10.25 19.84
CA SER A 65 14.16 9.73 18.83
C SER A 65 13.64 8.43 18.18
N HIS A 66 12.95 7.57 18.93
CA HIS A 66 12.35 6.36 18.38
C HIS A 66 11.10 6.64 17.53
N LEU A 67 10.36 7.72 17.81
CA LEU A 67 9.25 8.17 16.97
C LEU A 67 9.71 8.79 15.65
N GLU A 68 10.92 9.35 15.63
CA GLU A 68 11.53 9.79 14.38
C GLU A 68 11.86 8.60 13.49
N ASP A 69 12.24 7.45 14.05
CA ASP A 69 12.55 6.24 13.28
C ASP A 69 11.33 5.66 12.53
N LEU A 70 11.61 4.84 11.49
CA LEU A 70 10.56 4.21 10.69
C LEU A 70 9.71 3.25 11.54
N PHE A 71 8.39 3.45 11.53
CA PHE A 71 7.44 2.46 12.05
C PHE A 71 7.36 1.24 11.12
N ASP A 72 8.37 0.37 11.20
CA ASP A 72 8.53 -0.77 10.29
C ASP A 72 7.51 -1.87 10.59
N ILE A 73 6.61 -2.14 9.63
CA ILE A 73 5.67 -3.26 9.66
C ILE A 73 5.95 -4.29 8.56
N ALA A 74 7.07 -4.15 7.85
CA ALA A 74 7.49 -5.09 6.83
C ALA A 74 7.74 -6.48 7.43
N HIS A 75 7.49 -7.50 6.61
CA HIS A 75 7.90 -8.86 6.92
C HIS A 75 9.41 -8.92 7.22
N GLN A 76 9.82 -9.82 8.11
CA GLN A 76 11.24 -9.98 8.47
C GLN A 76 12.08 -10.28 7.21
N ASP A 77 11.56 -11.15 6.35
CA ASP A 77 12.16 -11.52 5.06
C ASP A 77 11.70 -10.62 3.90
N ALA A 78 11.19 -9.41 4.15
CA ALA A 78 10.65 -8.55 3.09
C ALA A 78 11.67 -8.31 1.96
N LEU A 79 12.95 -8.11 2.30
CA LEU A 79 14.01 -7.91 1.30
C LEU A 79 14.24 -9.13 0.40
N THR A 80 13.96 -10.34 0.91
CA THR A 80 14.08 -11.60 0.16
C THR A 80 12.84 -11.84 -0.70
N ILE A 81 11.66 -11.52 -0.17
CA ILE A 81 10.36 -11.71 -0.85
C ILE A 81 10.20 -10.72 -2.01
N ILE A 82 10.65 -9.47 -1.83
CA ILE A 82 10.55 -8.44 -2.88
C ILE A 82 11.50 -8.81 -4.03
N SER A 83 10.91 -9.10 -5.19
CA SER A 83 11.67 -9.46 -6.40
C SER A 83 12.25 -8.24 -7.12
N ASN A 84 11.55 -7.10 -7.08
CA ASN A 84 11.96 -5.88 -7.76
C ASN A 84 13.12 -5.18 -7.01
N PRO A 85 14.28 -4.94 -7.65
CA PRO A 85 15.40 -4.24 -7.02
C PRO A 85 15.06 -2.80 -6.61
N GLU A 86 14.18 -2.10 -7.34
CA GLU A 86 13.77 -0.73 -7.02
C GLU A 86 13.00 -0.67 -5.69
N ASP A 87 12.05 -1.59 -5.49
CA ASP A 87 11.24 -1.69 -4.27
C ASP A 87 12.09 -2.08 -3.05
N ARG A 88 13.10 -2.94 -3.26
CA ARG A 88 14.10 -3.27 -2.22
C ARG A 88 14.92 -2.05 -1.82
N ALA A 89 15.43 -1.31 -2.81
CA ALA A 89 16.20 -0.09 -2.57
C ALA A 89 15.34 0.99 -1.90
N PHE A 90 14.05 1.08 -2.26
CA PHE A 90 13.09 1.95 -1.61
C PHE A 90 12.93 1.60 -0.13
N LEU A 91 12.67 0.34 0.21
CA LEU A 91 12.55 -0.10 1.61
C LEU A 91 13.81 0.18 2.43
N LEU A 92 15.01 0.00 1.84
CA LEU A 92 16.27 0.36 2.48
C LEU A 92 16.36 1.87 2.76
N ARG A 93 16.04 2.72 1.78
CA ARG A 93 15.99 4.17 1.98
C ARG A 93 14.95 4.61 3.01
N GLN A 94 13.85 3.88 3.17
CA GLN A 94 12.88 4.20 4.22
C GLN A 94 13.45 3.97 5.63
N ARG A 95 14.29 2.93 5.78
CA ARG A 95 14.93 2.52 7.04
C ARG A 95 16.14 3.38 7.41
N GLU A 96 16.71 4.11 6.46
CA GLU A 96 17.77 5.07 6.71
C GLU A 96 17.28 6.21 7.61
N LYS A 97 18.14 6.67 8.54
CA LYS A 97 17.85 7.82 9.39
C LYS A 97 17.58 9.05 8.53
N GLY A 98 16.52 9.79 8.85
CA GLY A 98 16.10 10.98 8.09
C GLY A 98 15.10 10.71 6.96
N HIS A 99 14.69 9.45 6.77
CA HIS A 99 13.57 9.03 5.90
C HIS A 99 13.58 9.62 4.48
N PRO A 100 14.67 9.47 3.70
CA PRO A 100 14.71 9.93 2.31
C PRO A 100 13.67 9.20 1.44
N GLY A 101 13.24 8.00 1.82
CA GLY A 101 12.15 7.26 1.17
C GLY A 101 10.79 7.48 1.84
N SER A 102 9.89 8.22 1.18
CA SER A 102 8.49 8.37 1.63
C SER A 102 7.50 7.70 0.66
N ILE A 103 6.43 7.12 1.20
CA ILE A 103 5.32 6.58 0.40
C ILE A 103 4.42 7.75 0.00
N GLY A 104 4.44 8.12 -1.28
CA GLY A 104 3.57 9.16 -1.84
C GLY A 104 2.14 8.67 -2.15
N VAL A 105 1.27 9.60 -2.57
CA VAL A 105 -0.18 9.35 -2.73
C VAL A 105 -0.53 8.48 -3.95
N ARG A 106 0.27 8.49 -5.04
CA ARG A 106 0.01 7.65 -6.23
C ARG A 106 1.29 7.19 -6.92
N ASP A 107 1.40 5.89 -7.17
CA ASP A 107 2.40 5.29 -8.06
C ASP A 107 1.78 5.00 -9.44
N LYS A 108 1.94 5.96 -10.36
CA LYS A 108 1.39 5.88 -11.72
C LYS A 108 2.08 4.83 -12.59
N VAL A 109 3.32 4.44 -12.26
CA VAL A 109 4.13 3.54 -13.08
C VAL A 109 3.71 2.10 -12.82
N THR A 110 3.58 1.73 -11.55
CA THR A 110 3.15 0.39 -11.16
C THR A 110 1.70 0.13 -11.57
N GLU A 111 0.81 1.12 -11.44
CA GLU A 111 -0.58 1.03 -11.89
C GLU A 111 -0.66 0.72 -13.40
N ARG A 112 0.13 1.41 -14.22
CA ARG A 112 0.20 1.16 -15.66
C ARG A 112 0.68 -0.26 -15.98
N LYS A 113 1.77 -0.72 -15.36
CA LYS A 113 2.31 -2.08 -15.57
C LYS A 113 1.32 -3.17 -15.13
N ALA A 114 0.60 -2.96 -14.02
CA ALA A 114 -0.41 -3.88 -13.54
C ALA A 114 -1.61 -3.97 -14.49
N ARG A 115 -2.06 -2.83 -15.03
CA ARG A 115 -3.11 -2.78 -16.05
C ARG A 115 -2.71 -3.57 -17.30
N GLU A 116 -1.52 -3.31 -17.84
CA GLU A 116 -1.00 -4.04 -19.01
C GLU A 116 -0.89 -5.55 -18.75
N ALA A 117 -0.44 -5.96 -17.56
CA ALA A 117 -0.37 -7.37 -17.18
C ALA A 117 -1.77 -8.01 -17.05
N GLY A 118 -2.76 -7.26 -16.54
CA GLY A 118 -4.15 -7.68 -16.49
C GLY A 118 -4.75 -7.90 -17.89
N GLU A 119 -4.49 -6.96 -18.80
CA GLU A 119 -4.92 -7.05 -20.21
C GLU A 119 -4.31 -8.28 -20.91
N ARG A 120 -3.02 -8.55 -20.69
CA ARG A 120 -2.36 -9.76 -21.22
C ARG A 120 -3.02 -11.03 -20.70
N LYS A 121 -3.32 -11.11 -19.40
CA LYS A 121 -4.01 -12.27 -18.79
C LYS A 121 -5.42 -12.44 -19.36
N GLN A 122 -6.18 -11.36 -19.52
CA GLN A 122 -7.52 -11.40 -20.10
C GLN A 122 -7.49 -11.82 -21.57
N ALA A 123 -6.55 -11.30 -22.35
CA ALA A 123 -6.37 -11.70 -23.75
C ALA A 123 -6.03 -13.19 -23.88
N GLU A 124 -5.17 -13.71 -23.00
CA GLU A 124 -4.84 -15.14 -22.95
C GLU A 124 -6.04 -16.00 -22.53
N ALA A 125 -6.79 -15.58 -21.51
CA ALA A 125 -8.02 -16.25 -21.10
C ALA A 125 -9.06 -16.27 -22.24
N ARG A 126 -9.19 -15.17 -22.98
CA ARG A 126 -10.07 -15.07 -24.16
C ARG A 126 -9.61 -16.00 -25.28
N ARG A 127 -8.30 -16.10 -25.53
CA ARG A 127 -7.75 -17.05 -26.52
C ARG A 127 -8.02 -18.50 -26.11
N ARG A 128 -7.84 -18.83 -24.83
CA ARG A 128 -8.18 -20.16 -24.28
C ARG A 128 -9.67 -20.46 -24.44
N GLN A 129 -10.54 -19.52 -24.11
CA GLN A 129 -11.99 -19.70 -24.24
C GLN A 129 -12.38 -19.92 -25.70
N LYS A 130 -11.89 -19.08 -26.64
CA LYS A 130 -12.14 -19.28 -28.07
C LYS A 130 -11.69 -20.66 -28.57
N SER A 131 -10.53 -21.13 -28.11
CA SER A 131 -10.04 -22.47 -28.46
C SER A 131 -10.93 -23.58 -27.89
N VAL A 132 -11.45 -23.42 -26.66
CA VAL A 132 -12.40 -24.36 -26.06
C VAL A 132 -13.74 -24.33 -26.79
N ASP A 133 -14.23 -23.15 -27.16
CA ASP A 133 -15.48 -22.98 -27.91
C ASP A 133 -15.34 -23.56 -29.32
N GLU A 134 -14.22 -23.37 -30.01
CA GLU A 134 -13.94 -24.03 -31.29
C GLU A 134 -13.87 -25.55 -31.18
N MET A 135 -13.25 -26.10 -30.14
CA MET A 135 -13.26 -27.55 -29.88
C MET A 135 -14.68 -28.05 -29.59
N ASN A 136 -15.47 -27.30 -28.82
CA ASN A 136 -16.86 -27.63 -28.54
C ASN A 136 -17.73 -27.55 -29.80
N ILE A 137 -17.53 -26.55 -30.66
CA ILE A 137 -18.24 -26.40 -31.94
C ILE A 137 -17.85 -27.53 -32.88
N SER A 138 -16.56 -27.92 -32.96
CA SER A 138 -16.11 -29.06 -33.75
C SER A 138 -16.68 -30.39 -33.24
N ALA A 139 -16.74 -30.58 -31.93
CA ALA A 139 -17.41 -31.71 -31.29
C ALA A 139 -18.94 -31.68 -31.52
N CYS A 140 -19.54 -30.49 -31.57
CA CYS A 140 -20.96 -30.29 -31.86
C CYS A 140 -21.26 -30.58 -33.34
N LEU A 141 -20.40 -30.17 -34.27
CA LEU A 141 -20.51 -30.39 -35.71
C LEU A 141 -20.37 -31.87 -36.08
N THR A 142 -19.52 -32.62 -35.37
CA THR A 142 -19.46 -34.09 -35.47
C THR A 142 -20.70 -34.78 -34.88
N THR A 143 -21.49 -34.07 -34.07
CA THR A 143 -22.78 -34.53 -33.51
C THR A 143 -24.00 -34.01 -34.30
N LEU A 144 -23.82 -32.99 -35.15
CA LEU A 144 -24.88 -32.26 -35.85
C LEU A 144 -24.58 -32.14 -37.36
N GLU A 145 -24.71 -33.23 -38.11
CA GLU A 145 -25.13 -33.17 -39.52
C GLU A 145 -26.62 -32.74 -39.65
N SER A 146 -27.09 -31.81 -38.82
CA SER A 146 -28.44 -31.27 -38.92
C SER A 146 -28.53 -29.83 -38.42
N SER A 147 -28.70 -28.97 -39.42
CA SER A 147 -29.21 -27.59 -39.41
C SER A 147 -28.24 -26.45 -39.12
N SER A 148 -28.45 -25.42 -39.95
CA SER A 148 -27.61 -24.28 -40.31
C SER A 148 -28.13 -22.97 -39.67
N GLY A 149 -27.29 -21.94 -39.55
CA GLY A 149 -27.79 -20.55 -39.45
C GLY A 149 -26.91 -19.50 -38.77
N GLU A 150 -25.95 -18.96 -39.54
CA GLU A 150 -25.61 -17.54 -39.76
C GLU A 150 -25.32 -16.49 -38.64
N ASP A 151 -24.62 -15.44 -39.10
CA ASP A 151 -23.55 -14.60 -38.51
C ASP A 151 -24.02 -13.23 -37.97
N SER A 152 -23.15 -12.49 -37.24
CA SER A 152 -22.83 -11.05 -37.46
C SER A 152 -22.10 -10.34 -36.28
N ASP A 153 -21.02 -9.62 -36.63
CA ASP A 153 -20.12 -8.81 -35.80
C ASP A 153 -20.28 -7.28 -36.06
N HIS A 154 -20.19 -6.41 -35.04
CA HIS A 154 -19.70 -5.02 -35.20
C HIS A 154 -19.27 -4.33 -33.88
N ASP A 155 -18.04 -3.84 -33.84
CA ASP A 155 -17.45 -2.97 -32.81
C ASP A 155 -17.44 -1.49 -33.28
N GLN A 156 -17.60 -0.53 -32.35
CA GLN A 156 -17.04 0.83 -32.48
C GLN A 156 -16.91 1.53 -31.12
N GLU A 157 -15.69 1.98 -30.82
CA GLU A 157 -15.28 2.71 -29.62
C GLU A 157 -14.92 4.15 -30.03
N GLN A 158 -15.36 5.16 -29.26
CA GLN A 158 -14.73 6.49 -29.19
C GLN A 158 -15.01 7.14 -27.83
N ILE A 159 -13.98 7.39 -27.04
CA ILE A 159 -14.01 8.39 -25.96
C ILE A 159 -12.72 9.21 -26.01
N ALA A 160 -12.91 10.53 -26.10
CA ALA A 160 -11.89 11.55 -26.25
C ALA A 160 -11.02 11.73 -25.00
N MET A 161 -9.73 11.96 -25.25
CA MET A 161 -8.76 12.51 -24.30
C MET A 161 -9.07 13.98 -24.01
N CYS A 162 -9.20 14.34 -22.73
CA CYS A 162 -9.03 15.72 -22.28
C CYS A 162 -7.78 15.79 -21.40
N ASP A 163 -6.76 16.49 -21.89
CA ASP A 163 -5.57 16.85 -21.14
C ASP A 163 -5.90 18.02 -20.20
N ASP A 164 -5.75 17.82 -18.89
CA ASP A 164 -5.82 18.92 -17.91
C ASP A 164 -4.49 18.99 -17.14
N GLU A 165 -3.77 20.08 -17.41
CA GLU A 165 -2.42 20.37 -16.95
C GLU A 165 -2.44 20.79 -15.46
N TYR A 166 -2.10 19.87 -14.56
CA TYR A 166 -2.07 20.15 -13.12
C TYR A 166 -0.76 20.81 -12.66
N LYS A 167 -0.85 22.05 -12.18
CA LYS A 167 0.23 22.78 -11.48
C LYS A 167 0.22 22.47 -9.96
N PRO A 168 1.38 22.23 -9.33
CA PRO A 168 1.43 21.86 -7.92
C PRO A 168 1.22 23.07 -7.00
N VAL A 169 0.34 22.92 -6.00
CA VAL A 169 0.19 23.88 -4.91
C VAL A 169 1.23 23.56 -3.83
N ALA A 170 2.09 24.53 -3.53
CA ALA A 170 2.99 24.46 -2.38
C ALA A 170 2.16 24.56 -1.09
N LYS A 171 2.26 23.57 -0.21
CA LYS A 171 1.77 23.68 1.16
C LYS A 171 2.97 23.69 2.11
N SER A 172 3.16 24.84 2.75
CA SER A 172 4.16 25.04 3.79
C SER A 172 3.85 24.11 4.97
N TRP A 173 4.90 23.50 5.51
CA TRP A 173 4.84 22.53 6.62
C TRP A 173 4.78 23.21 7.99
N ASP A 174 4.48 24.51 8.06
CA ASP A 174 4.51 25.29 9.30
C ASP A 174 3.37 24.93 10.27
N CYS A 175 2.43 24.06 9.89
CA CYS A 175 1.23 23.79 10.69
C CYS A 175 1.39 22.63 11.71
N ILE A 176 2.35 21.71 11.56
CA ILE A 176 2.48 20.56 12.48
C ILE A 176 3.32 20.92 13.72
N CYS A 177 4.28 21.84 13.59
CA CYS A 177 5.10 22.30 14.72
C CYS A 177 4.27 23.10 15.77
N GLY A 178 3.15 23.71 15.35
CA GLY A 178 2.33 24.56 16.23
C GLY A 178 1.52 23.82 17.30
N ILE A 179 1.36 22.49 17.19
CA ILE A 179 0.61 21.70 18.19
C ILE A 179 1.51 21.33 19.38
N PHE A 180 2.83 21.19 19.16
CA PHE A 180 3.77 20.79 20.21
C PHE A 180 4.36 21.95 21.02
N GLN A 181 4.18 23.20 20.58
CA GLN A 181 4.75 24.39 21.23
C GLN A 181 3.79 25.16 22.16
N LYS A 182 2.51 24.79 22.28
CA LYS A 182 1.52 25.57 23.05
C LYS A 182 0.99 24.88 24.31
N SER A 183 1.69 23.90 24.86
CA SER A 183 1.32 23.28 26.16
C SER A 183 2.53 22.84 26.97
N TRP A 184 3.57 23.68 26.99
CA TRP A 184 4.65 23.66 27.97
C TRP A 184 4.62 24.96 28.76
#